data_AF-A0A968XTZ7-F1
#
_entry.id   AF-A0A968XTZ7-F1
#
_cell.length_a   1.000
_cell.length_b   1.000
_cell.length_c   1.000
_cell.angle_alpha   90.00
_cell.angle_beta   90.00
_cell.angle_gamma   90.00
#
_symmetry.space_group_name_H-M   'P 1'
#
loop_
_entity.id
_entity.type
_entity.pdbx_description
1 polymer ?
#
loop_
_entity_poly.entity_id
_entity_poly.type
_entity_poly.pdbx_seq_one_letter_code
_entity_poly.pdbx_strand_id
1 'polypeptide(L)'
;MLLHPRLRPFPPPRLRLAPSPSPAPEPTAPEPTAPPLPGDGDGLKAEYFDNQDFTGTRLVRTDATVNFDWKTGSPAPQLAPDSFSARWTGKLLAQHTETYTFSVAGDDGLRLWVDGKLLIDGWKTQSATEYRGRSPSRRMSSTTSA
;
A
#
# COMPACT_ATOMS: atom_id res chain seq x y z
N MET A 1 -22.84 10.81 -54.69
CA MET A 1 -21.84 11.90 -54.48
C MET A 1 -22.48 12.86 -53.49
N LEU A 2 -22.05 13.09 -52.25
CA LEU A 2 -20.77 12.95 -51.55
C LEU A 2 -21.08 12.67 -50.07
N LEU A 3 -20.36 11.74 -49.44
CA LEU A 3 -20.39 11.53 -47.99
C LEU A 3 -19.68 12.69 -47.28
N HIS A 4 -20.26 13.17 -46.17
CA HIS A 4 -19.52 13.91 -45.14
C HIS A 4 -19.86 13.32 -43.77
N PRO A 5 -18.97 12.54 -43.12
CA PRO A 5 -19.17 12.19 -41.72
C PRO A 5 -18.84 13.41 -40.87
N ARG A 6 -19.87 14.11 -40.38
CA ARG A 6 -19.71 15.01 -39.23
C ARG A 6 -19.48 14.13 -37.99
N LEU A 7 -18.24 14.08 -37.50
CA LEU A 7 -17.95 13.57 -36.17
C LEU A 7 -18.76 14.39 -35.17
N ARG A 8 -19.75 13.74 -34.54
CA ARG A 8 -20.48 14.34 -33.42
C ARG A 8 -19.52 14.43 -32.22
N PRO A 9 -19.53 15.51 -31.43
CA PRO A 9 -18.74 15.58 -30.22
C PRO A 9 -19.12 14.45 -29.26
N PHE A 10 -18.12 13.72 -28.76
CA PHE A 10 -18.31 12.75 -27.69
C PHE A 10 -18.81 13.49 -26.44
N PRO A 11 -19.93 13.06 -25.81
CA PRO A 11 -20.29 13.56 -24.49
C PRO A 11 -19.26 13.08 -23.46
N PRO A 12 -18.97 13.86 -22.39
CA PRO A 12 -18.17 13.35 -21.28
C PRO A 12 -18.86 12.12 -20.67
N PRO A 13 -18.10 11.15 -20.11
CA PRO A 13 -18.69 10.00 -19.45
C PRO A 13 -19.56 10.48 -18.29
N ARG A 14 -20.89 10.29 -18.42
CA ARG A 14 -21.81 10.44 -17.29
C ARG A 14 -21.81 9.12 -16.52
N LEU A 15 -21.25 9.14 -15.32
CA LEU A 15 -21.43 8.08 -14.31
C LEU A 15 -22.93 7.95 -14.01
N ARG A 16 -23.60 6.97 -14.61
CA ARG A 16 -24.88 6.48 -14.10
C ARG A 16 -24.58 5.33 -13.15
N LEU A 17 -24.78 5.58 -11.85
CA LEU A 17 -25.01 4.53 -10.86
C LEU A 17 -26.31 3.82 -11.26
N ALA A 18 -26.20 2.66 -11.91
CA ALA A 18 -27.32 1.73 -11.94
C ALA A 18 -27.19 0.83 -10.70
N PRO A 19 -28.23 0.74 -9.84
CA PRO A 19 -28.25 -0.29 -8.81
C PRO A 19 -28.35 -1.67 -9.50
N SER A 20 -27.44 -2.58 -9.15
CA SER A 20 -27.62 -4.00 -9.48
C SER A 20 -28.89 -4.50 -8.78
N PRO A 21 -29.78 -5.28 -9.42
CA PRO A 21 -30.98 -5.77 -8.76
C PRO A 21 -30.61 -6.71 -7.59
N SER A 22 -31.15 -6.39 -6.42
CA SER A 22 -30.98 -7.14 -5.17
C SER A 22 -31.52 -8.57 -5.30
N PRO A 23 -30.82 -9.62 -4.82
CA PRO A 23 -31.47 -10.91 -4.59
C PRO A 23 -32.48 -10.80 -3.43
N ALA A 24 -33.54 -11.61 -3.51
CA ALA A 24 -34.69 -11.74 -2.59
C ALA A 24 -34.27 -12.09 -1.13
N PRO A 25 -35.14 -11.98 -0.11
CA PRO A 25 -34.73 -12.11 1.30
C PRO A 25 -34.32 -13.55 1.64
N GLU A 26 -33.02 -13.77 1.87
CA GLU A 26 -32.50 -14.97 2.53
C GLU A 26 -32.82 -14.95 4.03
N PRO A 27 -33.07 -16.09 4.69
CA PRO A 27 -33.28 -16.18 6.13
C PRO A 27 -32.07 -15.60 6.87
N THR A 28 -32.33 -14.72 7.84
CA THR A 28 -31.42 -13.94 8.66
C THR A 28 -30.04 -14.59 8.85
N ALA A 29 -29.10 -14.25 7.96
CA ALA A 29 -27.68 -14.43 8.22
C ALA A 29 -27.31 -13.52 9.40
N PRO A 30 -26.46 -13.95 10.35
CA PRO A 30 -25.93 -13.03 11.34
C PRO A 30 -25.15 -11.95 10.59
N GLU A 31 -25.66 -10.73 10.69
CA GLU A 31 -24.96 -9.48 10.40
C GLU A 31 -23.55 -9.55 11.02
N PRO A 32 -22.46 -9.20 10.30
CA PRO A 32 -21.14 -9.12 10.93
C PRO A 32 -21.09 -7.86 11.81
N THR A 33 -21.82 -7.86 12.91
CA THR A 33 -21.80 -6.84 13.97
C THR A 33 -20.70 -7.20 14.98
N ALA A 34 -19.50 -7.47 14.48
CA ALA A 34 -18.32 -7.38 15.32
C ALA A 34 -17.78 -5.94 15.15
N PRO A 35 -17.65 -5.13 16.22
CA PRO A 35 -16.88 -3.89 16.11
C PRO A 35 -15.50 -4.22 15.54
N PRO A 36 -14.91 -3.36 14.68
CA PRO A 36 -13.53 -3.55 14.27
C PRO A 36 -12.72 -3.70 15.54
N LEU A 37 -12.03 -4.86 15.68
CA LEU A 37 -11.17 -5.09 16.82
C LEU A 37 -10.22 -3.89 16.91
N PRO A 38 -10.08 -3.24 18.09
CA PRO A 38 -8.98 -2.32 18.30
C PRO A 38 -7.71 -3.13 18.08
N GLY A 39 -7.12 -2.99 16.90
CA GLY A 39 -5.75 -3.40 16.71
C GLY A 39 -4.94 -2.26 17.29
N ASP A 40 -4.40 -2.44 18.50
CA ASP A 40 -3.42 -1.52 19.10
C ASP A 40 -2.09 -1.58 18.36
N GLY A 41 -2.11 -1.86 17.04
CA GLY A 41 -0.99 -2.34 16.24
C GLY A 41 0.30 -1.66 16.66
N ASP A 42 1.15 -2.42 17.36
CA ASP A 42 2.33 -1.87 18.06
C ASP A 42 3.40 -1.30 17.11
N GLY A 43 3.11 -1.30 15.81
CA GLY A 43 3.99 -0.92 14.73
C GLY A 43 4.49 -2.11 13.92
N LEU A 44 5.42 -1.82 13.03
CA LEU A 44 6.14 -2.80 12.24
C LEU A 44 7.59 -2.90 12.73
N LYS A 45 8.16 -4.10 12.70
CA LYS A 45 9.59 -4.28 12.95
C LYS A 45 10.36 -3.69 11.78
N ALA A 46 11.10 -2.63 12.04
CA ALA A 46 11.98 -1.94 11.10
C ALA A 46 13.42 -2.43 11.28
N GLU A 47 14.00 -2.91 10.19
CA GLU A 47 15.42 -3.26 10.08
C GLU A 47 16.08 -2.24 9.16
N TYR A 48 17.11 -1.55 9.64
CA TYR A 48 17.86 -0.56 8.86
C TYR A 48 19.27 -1.07 8.57
N PHE A 49 19.74 -0.74 7.37
CA PHE A 49 21.01 -1.16 6.81
C PHE A 49 21.76 0.07 6.31
N ASP A 50 23.09 0.07 6.40
CA ASP A 50 23.96 1.15 5.91
C ASP A 50 24.46 0.86 4.49
N ASN A 51 23.60 0.21 3.70
CA ASN A 51 23.77 -0.13 2.30
C ASN A 51 22.39 -0.33 1.65
N GLN A 52 22.37 -0.45 0.33
CA GLN A 52 21.15 -0.63 -0.48
C GLN A 52 20.83 -2.10 -0.77
N ASP A 53 21.68 -3.05 -0.37
CA ASP A 53 21.53 -4.49 -0.62
C ASP A 53 20.93 -5.26 0.57
N PHE A 54 20.50 -4.55 1.62
CA PHE A 54 19.88 -5.11 2.83
C PHE A 54 20.78 -6.10 3.59
N THR A 55 22.09 -5.83 3.63
CA THR A 55 23.07 -6.68 4.31
C THR A 55 23.62 -6.01 5.57
N GLY A 56 23.96 -6.81 6.59
CA GLY A 56 24.59 -6.28 7.81
C GLY A 56 23.75 -5.25 8.57
N THR A 57 22.61 -5.67 9.11
CA THR A 57 21.68 -4.83 9.90
C THR A 57 22.40 -3.97 10.93
N ARG A 58 22.13 -2.66 10.92
CA ARG A 58 22.73 -1.67 11.83
C ARG A 58 21.81 -1.24 12.95
N LEU A 59 20.51 -1.24 12.70
CA LEU A 59 19.51 -0.86 13.68
C LEU A 59 18.25 -1.70 13.48
N VAL A 60 17.69 -2.18 14.59
CA VAL A 60 16.37 -2.81 14.62
C VAL A 60 15.54 -2.05 15.64
N ARG A 61 14.35 -1.61 15.24
CA ARG A 61 13.37 -1.00 16.15
C ARG A 61 11.95 -1.30 15.70
N THR A 62 11.00 -0.94 16.54
CA THR A 62 9.59 -0.97 16.16
C THR A 62 9.16 0.44 15.77
N ASP A 63 8.67 0.59 14.55
CA ASP A 63 8.10 1.85 14.07
C ASP A 63 6.58 1.77 14.13
N ALA A 64 5.95 2.62 14.95
CA ALA A 64 4.49 2.68 15.09
C ALA A 64 3.78 2.93 13.75
N THR A 65 4.40 3.74 12.88
CA THR A 65 3.92 4.03 11.53
C THR A 65 5.09 4.06 10.54
N VAL A 66 4.82 3.72 9.28
CA VAL A 66 5.76 3.90 8.18
C VAL A 66 5.42 5.22 7.49
N ASN A 67 5.91 6.33 8.05
CA ASN A 67 5.72 7.67 7.54
C ASN A 67 6.94 8.53 7.89
N PHE A 68 7.90 8.59 6.98
CA PHE A 68 9.19 9.23 7.22
C PHE A 68 9.52 10.23 6.10
N ASP A 69 10.02 11.39 6.50
CA ASP A 69 10.66 12.39 5.64
C ASP A 69 12.05 12.68 6.21
N TRP A 70 13.06 11.98 5.69
CA TRP A 70 14.45 12.14 6.14
C TRP A 70 15.19 13.28 5.45
N LYS A 71 14.63 13.85 4.37
CA LYS A 71 15.26 14.88 3.54
C LYS A 71 16.66 14.46 3.10
N THR A 72 17.70 15.11 3.60
CA THR A 72 19.12 14.82 3.33
C THR A 72 19.80 14.13 4.51
N GLY A 73 19.02 13.56 5.43
CA GLY A 73 19.47 12.90 6.65
C GLY A 73 19.26 11.39 6.61
N SER A 74 19.36 10.75 7.76
CA SER A 74 19.20 9.30 7.90
C SER A 74 18.34 8.93 9.11
N PRO A 75 17.82 7.70 9.17
CA PRO A 75 16.98 7.25 10.29
C PRO A 75 17.67 7.24 11.66
N ALA A 76 19.01 7.21 11.66
CA ALA A 76 19.85 7.21 12.85
C ALA A 76 21.29 7.66 12.53
N PRO A 77 22.05 8.24 13.49
CA PRO A 77 23.39 8.78 13.25
C PRO A 77 24.41 7.77 12.69
N GLN A 78 24.22 6.47 12.95
CA GLN A 78 25.10 5.41 12.43
C GLN A 78 24.82 5.00 10.97
N LEU A 79 23.89 5.68 10.28
CA LEU A 79 23.53 5.41 8.89
C LEU A 79 23.92 6.60 8.02
N ALA A 80 24.53 6.35 6.87
CA ALA A 80 24.86 7.37 5.88
C ALA A 80 23.58 7.84 5.13
N PRO A 81 23.32 9.16 4.99
CA PRO A 81 22.08 9.72 4.42
C PRO A 81 21.66 9.28 3.01
N ASP A 82 22.60 8.82 2.17
CA ASP A 82 22.31 8.51 0.75
C ASP A 82 22.51 7.02 0.40
N SER A 83 22.92 6.20 1.37
CA SER A 83 23.30 4.81 1.12
C SER A 83 22.70 3.83 2.11
N PHE A 84 21.53 4.13 2.68
CA PHE A 84 20.84 3.23 3.59
C PHE A 84 19.66 2.53 2.90
N SER A 85 19.16 1.47 3.53
CA SER A 85 17.89 0.83 3.18
C SER A 85 17.15 0.42 4.45
N ALA A 86 15.84 0.23 4.33
CA ALA A 86 14.95 -0.12 5.43
C ALA A 86 13.99 -1.25 5.04
N ARG A 87 13.75 -2.17 5.97
CA ARG A 87 12.78 -3.25 5.81
C ARG A 87 11.83 -3.30 6.98
N TRP A 88 10.56 -3.05 6.71
CA TRP A 88 9.47 -3.20 7.67
C TRP A 88 8.78 -4.53 7.49
N THR A 89 8.66 -5.30 8.56
CA THR A 89 7.98 -6.60 8.56
C THR A 89 6.95 -6.65 9.69
N GLY A 90 5.78 -7.21 9.39
CA GLY A 90 4.75 -7.40 10.39
C GLY A 90 3.42 -7.85 9.81
N LYS A 91 2.36 -7.51 10.52
CA LYS A 91 0.98 -7.83 10.14
C LYS A 91 0.15 -6.57 10.24
N LEU A 92 -0.78 -6.44 9.31
CA LEU A 92 -1.77 -5.37 9.32
C LEU A 92 -3.12 -5.98 9.67
N LEU A 93 -3.81 -5.39 10.64
CA LEU A 93 -5.17 -5.77 10.96
C LEU A 93 -6.13 -4.95 10.11
N ALA A 94 -6.74 -5.58 9.11
CA ALA A 94 -7.84 -4.99 8.37
C ALA A 94 -9.06 -4.86 9.27
N GLN A 95 -9.64 -3.66 9.34
CA GLN A 95 -10.83 -3.39 10.15
C GLN A 95 -12.09 -3.99 9.54
N HIS A 96 -12.11 -4.18 8.22
CA HIS A 96 -13.24 -4.71 7.46
C HIS A 96 -12.80 -5.79 6.49
N THR A 97 -13.76 -6.65 6.12
CA THR A 97 -13.54 -7.66 5.08
C THR A 97 -13.90 -7.09 3.71
N GLU A 98 -13.01 -6.26 3.16
CA GLU A 98 -13.16 -5.63 1.85
C GLU A 98 -11.85 -5.63 1.04
N THR A 99 -11.85 -5.01 -0.14
CA THR A 99 -10.63 -4.80 -0.92
C THR A 99 -9.96 -3.50 -0.50
N TYR A 100 -8.71 -3.58 -0.05
CA TYR A 100 -7.93 -2.42 0.34
C TYR A 100 -7.06 -1.94 -0.82
N THR A 101 -6.91 -0.62 -0.93
CA THR A 101 -5.89 0.01 -1.77
C THR A 101 -4.74 0.44 -0.88
N PHE A 102 -3.55 -0.07 -1.16
CA PHE A 102 -2.30 0.35 -0.55
C PHE A 102 -1.67 1.44 -1.41
N SER A 103 -1.22 2.52 -0.76
CA SER A 103 -0.44 3.60 -1.35
C SER A 103 0.92 3.64 -0.67
N VAL A 104 2.00 3.67 -1.45
CA VAL A 104 3.36 3.84 -0.93
C VAL A 104 4.05 4.90 -1.78
N ALA A 105 4.61 5.91 -1.13
CA ALA A 105 5.46 6.91 -1.76
C ALA A 105 6.87 6.79 -1.20
N GLY A 106 7.87 6.95 -2.05
CA GLY A 106 9.27 6.88 -1.66
C GLY A 106 10.17 7.56 -2.67
N ASP A 107 11.35 7.93 -2.18
CA ASP A 107 12.49 8.51 -2.89
C ASP A 107 13.73 7.85 -2.27
N ASP A 108 14.38 6.85 -2.87
CA ASP A 108 14.21 6.33 -4.23
C ASP A 108 13.28 5.10 -4.33
N GLY A 109 13.88 3.89 -4.32
CA GLY A 109 13.23 2.63 -4.66
C GLY A 109 12.33 2.11 -3.54
N LEU A 110 11.25 1.43 -3.90
CA LEU A 110 10.35 0.82 -2.91
C LEU A 110 9.67 -0.42 -3.45
N ARG A 111 9.34 -1.35 -2.55
CA ARG A 111 8.54 -2.55 -2.84
C ARG A 111 7.61 -2.88 -1.67
N LEU A 112 6.38 -3.26 -2.00
CA LEU A 112 5.38 -3.70 -1.03
C LEU A 112 4.94 -5.12 -1.34
N TRP A 113 5.00 -5.97 -0.33
CA TRP A 113 4.39 -7.30 -0.33
C TRP A 113 3.26 -7.36 0.67
N VAL A 114 2.13 -7.88 0.22
CA VAL A 114 0.96 -8.19 1.06
C VAL A 114 0.61 -9.65 0.84
N ASP A 115 0.53 -10.42 1.92
CA ASP A 115 0.27 -11.86 1.90
C ASP A 115 1.26 -12.65 1.04
N GLY A 116 2.54 -12.24 1.10
CA GLY A 116 3.63 -12.84 0.31
C GLY A 116 3.58 -12.52 -1.19
N LYS A 117 2.59 -11.75 -1.65
CA LYS A 117 2.47 -11.32 -3.04
C LYS A 117 3.08 -9.94 -3.21
N LEU A 118 3.97 -9.79 -4.18
CA LEU A 118 4.50 -8.49 -4.60
C LEU A 118 3.35 -7.67 -5.19
N LEU A 119 2.94 -6.64 -4.47
CA LEU A 119 1.80 -5.79 -4.81
C LEU A 119 2.26 -4.51 -5.51
N ILE A 120 3.39 -3.95 -5.08
CA ILE A 120 4.03 -2.77 -5.67
C ILE A 120 5.49 -3.11 -5.93
N ASP A 121 5.95 -2.87 -7.17
CA ASP A 121 7.35 -2.97 -7.56
C ASP A 121 7.83 -1.69 -8.24
N GLY A 122 8.47 -0.83 -7.45
CA GLY A 122 9.06 0.43 -7.88
C GLY A 122 10.56 0.48 -7.58
N TRP A 123 11.28 -0.65 -7.68
CA TRP A 123 12.69 -0.74 -7.30
C TRP A 123 13.65 -0.16 -8.34
N LYS A 124 13.69 1.17 -8.42
CA LYS A 124 14.57 1.94 -9.30
C LYS A 124 14.92 3.28 -8.65
N THR A 125 16.04 3.88 -9.06
CA THR A 125 16.36 5.27 -8.75
C THR A 125 15.31 6.19 -9.39
N GLN A 126 14.70 7.04 -8.59
CA GLN A 126 13.61 7.93 -8.98
C GLN A 126 13.39 8.97 -7.88
N SER A 127 13.03 10.20 -8.29
CA SER A 127 12.46 11.16 -7.33
C SER A 127 11.15 10.65 -6.72
N ALA A 128 10.74 11.24 -5.60
CA ALA A 128 9.52 10.96 -4.88
C ALA A 128 8.33 10.58 -5.78
N THR A 129 7.97 9.28 -5.78
CA THR A 129 6.93 8.71 -6.64
C THR A 129 5.95 7.88 -5.80
N GLU A 130 4.65 8.11 -5.99
CA GLU A 130 3.59 7.30 -5.36
C GLU A 130 3.22 6.11 -6.26
N TYR A 131 3.15 4.92 -5.65
CA TYR A 131 2.64 3.70 -6.23
C TYR A 131 1.41 3.22 -5.49
N ARG A 132 0.49 2.55 -6.21
CA ARG A 132 -0.75 2.02 -5.64
C ARG A 132 -0.97 0.58 -6.07
N GLY A 133 -1.48 -0.24 -5.16
CA GLY A 133 -1.89 -1.61 -5.45
C GLY A 133 -3.09 -2.03 -4.61
N ARG A 134 -3.89 -2.98 -5.12
CA ARG A 134 -5.10 -3.46 -4.44
C ARG A 134 -4.94 -4.90 -3.97
N SER A 135 -5.31 -5.18 -2.72
CA SER A 135 -5.36 -6.55 -2.19
C SER A 135 -6.67 -6.79 -1.43
N PRO A 136 -7.34 -7.94 -1.62
CA PRO A 136 -8.44 -8.37 -0.76
C PRO A 136 -7.96 -8.56 0.69
N SER A 137 -8.80 -8.22 1.66
CA SER A 137 -8.56 -8.55 3.07
C SER A 137 -8.71 -10.06 3.31
N ARG A 138 -7.58 -10.77 3.27
CA ARG A 138 -7.54 -12.18 3.70
C ARG A 138 -6.35 -12.36 4.64
N ARG A 139 -6.54 -12.08 5.94
CA ARG A 139 -5.52 -12.19 7.00
C ARG A 139 -4.13 -11.65 6.58
N MET A 140 -4.05 -10.32 6.45
CA MET A 140 -2.90 -9.61 5.89
C MET A 140 -1.61 -9.80 6.70
N SER A 141 -0.62 -10.47 6.13
CA SER A 141 0.78 -10.43 6.56
C SER A 141 1.56 -9.54 5.58
N SER A 142 2.08 -8.40 6.02
CA SER A 142 2.73 -7.42 5.15
C SER A 142 4.24 -7.38 5.38
N THR A 143 5.00 -7.42 4.29
CA THR A 143 6.43 -7.12 4.29
C THR A 143 6.64 -5.95 3.35
N THR A 144 7.18 -4.84 3.83
CA THR A 144 7.49 -3.65 3.03
C THR A 144 9.00 -3.45 3.07
N SER A 145 9.64 -3.29 1.91
CA SER A 145 11.06 -2.90 1.85
C SER A 145 11.16 -1.59 1.08
N ALA A 146 11.80 -0.57 1.66
CA ALA A 146 12.14 0.68 1.00
C ALA A 146 13.64 0.94 1.20
#